data_AF-A0A7S9WG74-F1
#
_entry.id   AF-A0A7S9WG74-F1
#
_cell.length_a   1.000
_cell.length_b   1.000
_cell.length_c   1.000
_cell.angle_alpha   90.00
_cell.angle_beta   90.00
_cell.angle_gamma   90.00
#
_symmetry.space_group_name_H-M   'P 1'
#
loop_
_entity.id
_entity.type
_entity.pdbx_description
1 polymer ?
#
loop_
_entity_poly.entity_id
_entity_poly.type
_entity_poly.pdbx_seq_one_letter_code
_entity_poly.pdbx_strand_id
1 'polypeptide(L)'
;MTAQPQSYFHAQDAHTAVTPCFTPGTMIATLRGERAVETLQQGDKIVTRDNGVQEIAWIGGRVLGRADMQRAASLRPVLLRAGCLGHGLPVRDMLVSPSHRILLMPEHPAALAGESLIAARDLIDHREVMAVDTVRVNYIHIMFEHHQIVMSDSIWTESFHAETKTLRGMDAAQRREILSLFPELETEEGQSAQATAARPIVDYASDIRTDRMMRNII
;
A
#
# COMPACT_ATOMS: atom_id res chain seq x y z
N MET A 1 -10.26 -50.10 22.09
CA MET A 1 -11.32 -49.11 21.81
C MET A 1 -10.62 -47.80 21.51
N THR A 2 -10.44 -47.55 20.22
CA THR A 2 -9.77 -46.39 19.62
C THR A 2 -10.71 -45.20 19.63
N ALA A 3 -10.30 -44.10 20.25
CA ALA A 3 -10.97 -42.81 20.15
C ALA A 3 -9.99 -41.79 19.57
N GLN A 4 -10.15 -41.49 18.29
CA GLN A 4 -9.99 -40.15 17.71
C GLN A 4 -11.41 -39.60 17.46
N PRO A 5 -11.65 -38.31 17.14
CA PRO A 5 -10.79 -37.12 17.16
C PRO A 5 -11.48 -35.89 17.81
N GLN A 6 -10.80 -34.74 17.86
CA GLN A 6 -11.40 -33.48 17.37
C GLN A 6 -10.29 -32.44 17.15
N SER A 7 -9.83 -32.34 15.91
CA SER A 7 -9.00 -31.24 15.43
C SER A 7 -9.87 -29.99 15.29
N TYR A 8 -9.60 -28.99 16.13
CA TYR A 8 -10.11 -27.63 15.92
C TYR A 8 -9.40 -27.04 14.70
N PHE A 9 -10.15 -26.88 13.62
CA PHE A 9 -9.77 -26.00 12.51
C PHE A 9 -9.71 -24.57 13.06
N HIS A 10 -8.50 -24.02 13.21
CA HIS A 10 -8.33 -22.59 13.34
C HIS A 10 -8.76 -21.93 12.02
N ALA A 11 -9.82 -21.14 12.08
CA ALA A 11 -10.17 -20.21 11.01
C ALA A 11 -8.94 -19.35 10.73
N GLN A 12 -8.40 -19.47 9.51
CA GLN A 12 -7.35 -18.59 9.02
C GLN A 12 -7.88 -17.17 9.09
N ASP A 13 -7.19 -16.32 9.85
CA ASP A 13 -7.41 -14.88 9.86
C ASP A 13 -7.39 -14.38 8.43
N ALA A 14 -8.57 -14.07 7.89
CA ALA A 14 -8.70 -13.32 6.66
C ALA A 14 -8.21 -11.89 6.98
N HIS A 15 -6.90 -11.70 6.95
CA HIS A 15 -6.29 -10.38 6.84
C HIS A 15 -6.94 -9.72 5.62
N THR A 16 -7.95 -8.91 5.88
CA THR A 16 -8.56 -8.05 4.87
C THR A 16 -7.53 -6.96 4.64
N ALA A 17 -6.49 -7.28 3.87
CA ALA A 17 -5.43 -6.37 3.53
C ALA A 17 -6.09 -5.21 2.78
N VAL A 18 -6.10 -4.03 3.38
CA VAL A 18 -6.42 -2.83 2.61
C VAL A 18 -5.28 -2.66 1.63
N THR A 19 -5.61 -2.84 0.38
CA THR A 19 -4.85 -2.40 -0.78
C THR A 19 -4.14 -1.03 -0.55
N PRO A 20 -3.02 -0.74 -1.21
CA PRO A 20 -2.41 0.59 -1.21
C PRO A 20 -3.41 1.67 -1.67
N CYS A 21 -3.64 2.68 -0.84
CA CYS A 21 -4.53 3.80 -1.13
C CYS A 21 -3.95 5.13 -0.64
N PHE A 22 -4.16 6.18 -1.43
CA PHE A 22 -4.06 7.56 -1.00
C PHE A 22 -5.35 8.02 -0.32
N THR A 23 -5.32 9.20 0.30
CA THR A 23 -6.51 9.89 0.79
C THR A 23 -6.61 11.30 0.20
N PRO A 24 -7.81 11.93 0.17
CA PRO A 24 -7.95 13.29 -0.35
C PRO A 24 -6.97 14.27 0.29
N GLY A 25 -6.42 15.17 -0.52
CA GLY A 25 -5.41 16.13 -0.13
C GLY A 25 -3.97 15.66 -0.33
N THR A 26 -3.73 14.36 -0.56
CA THR A 26 -2.40 13.90 -1.01
C THR A 26 -2.09 14.52 -2.36
N MET A 27 -0.94 15.17 -2.47
CA MET A 27 -0.52 15.82 -3.71
C MET A 27 0.43 14.93 -4.51
N ILE A 28 0.10 14.68 -5.77
CA ILE A 28 0.87 13.83 -6.69
C ILE A 28 1.61 14.70 -7.70
N ALA A 29 2.90 14.42 -7.91
CA ALA A 29 3.72 15.17 -8.85
C ALA A 29 3.30 14.90 -10.31
N THR A 30 3.03 15.98 -11.05
CA THR A 30 2.76 15.95 -12.49
C THR A 30 3.71 16.87 -13.23
N LEU A 31 3.73 16.80 -14.57
CA LEU A 31 4.49 17.73 -15.40
C LEU A 31 4.10 19.21 -15.22
N ARG A 32 2.92 19.48 -14.65
CA ARG A 32 2.37 20.82 -14.46
C ARG A 32 2.42 21.29 -12.99
N GLY A 33 3.20 20.61 -12.15
CA GLY A 33 3.23 20.78 -10.70
C GLY A 33 2.42 19.72 -9.98
N GLU A 34 2.33 19.82 -8.65
CA GLU A 34 1.57 18.85 -7.87
C GLU A 34 0.06 19.02 -8.05
N ARG A 35 -0.68 17.91 -8.16
CA ARG A 35 -2.15 17.89 -8.19
C ARG A 35 -2.68 17.00 -7.08
N ALA A 36 -3.78 17.42 -6.45
CA ALA A 36 -4.44 16.61 -5.43
C ALA A 36 -4.98 15.31 -6.07
N VAL A 37 -4.77 14.18 -5.41
CA VAL A 37 -5.07 12.84 -5.93
C VAL A 37 -6.55 12.68 -6.31
N GLU A 38 -7.46 13.31 -5.57
CA GLU A 38 -8.90 13.30 -5.84
C GLU A 38 -9.32 14.10 -7.09
N THR A 39 -8.40 14.88 -7.67
CA THR A 39 -8.62 15.63 -8.92
C THR A 39 -8.04 14.93 -10.14
N LEU A 40 -7.35 13.81 -9.94
CA LEU A 40 -6.78 13.03 -11.03
C LEU A 40 -7.85 12.20 -11.72
N GLN A 41 -7.62 11.90 -12.99
CA GLN A 41 -8.47 11.06 -13.81
C GLN A 41 -7.62 10.10 -14.66
N GLN A 42 -8.26 9.05 -15.17
CA GLN A 42 -7.64 8.19 -16.17
C GLN A 42 -7.09 9.03 -17.35
N GLY A 43 -5.89 8.68 -17.81
CA GLY A 43 -5.13 9.40 -18.83
C GLY A 43 -4.29 10.56 -18.30
N ASP A 44 -4.43 10.97 -17.03
CA ASP A 44 -3.53 11.98 -16.46
C ASP A 44 -2.09 11.48 -16.40
N LYS A 45 -1.15 12.39 -16.70
CA LYS A 45 0.30 12.13 -16.78
C LYS A 45 1.00 12.41 -15.46
N ILE A 46 1.57 11.37 -14.86
CA ILE A 46 2.21 11.38 -13.54
C ILE A 46 3.71 11.14 -13.68
N VAL A 47 4.50 11.87 -12.89
CA VAL A 47 5.95 11.64 -12.80
C VAL A 47 6.19 10.38 -11.97
N THR A 48 6.89 9.41 -12.56
CA THR A 48 7.28 8.17 -11.90
C THR A 48 8.80 8.08 -11.75
N ARG A 49 9.26 7.26 -10.81
CA ARG A 49 10.68 7.13 -10.46
C ARG A 49 11.50 6.55 -11.61
N ASP A 50 11.02 5.48 -12.22
CA ASP A 50 11.84 4.61 -13.08
C ASP A 50 11.53 4.79 -14.57
N ASN A 51 10.28 5.12 -14.91
CA ASN A 51 9.78 5.07 -16.28
C ASN A 51 9.41 6.46 -16.82
N GLY A 52 9.93 7.52 -16.21
CA GLY A 52 9.61 8.89 -16.59
C GLY A 52 8.14 9.22 -16.35
N VAL A 53 7.47 9.81 -17.35
CA VAL A 53 6.06 10.21 -17.21
C VAL A 53 5.16 9.10 -17.73
N GLN A 54 4.25 8.63 -16.88
CA GLN A 54 3.32 7.54 -17.19
C GLN A 54 1.87 8.01 -17.08
N GLU A 55 0.97 7.39 -17.85
CA GLU A 55 -0.45 7.72 -17.84
C GLU A 55 -1.20 6.83 -16.85
N ILE A 56 -2.08 7.43 -16.04
CA ILE A 56 -2.97 6.68 -15.17
C ILE A 56 -3.89 5.83 -16.03
N ALA A 57 -3.78 4.53 -15.89
CA ALA A 57 -4.56 3.58 -16.68
C ALA A 57 -5.92 3.27 -16.01
N TRP A 58 -6.01 3.44 -14.68
CA TRP A 58 -7.27 3.37 -13.93
C TRP A 58 -7.20 4.16 -12.63
N ILE A 59 -8.34 4.72 -12.21
CA ILE A 59 -8.52 5.33 -10.90
C ILE A 59 -9.78 4.78 -10.26
N GLY A 60 -9.72 4.44 -8.98
CA GLY A 60 -10.90 4.04 -8.22
C GLY A 60 -10.78 4.41 -6.76
N GLY A 61 -11.80 4.10 -5.98
CA GLY A 61 -11.76 4.44 -4.57
C GLY A 61 -12.91 3.89 -3.76
N ARG A 62 -12.64 3.71 -2.47
CA ARG A 62 -13.55 3.10 -1.51
C ARG A 62 -13.71 4.01 -0.29
N VAL A 63 -14.96 4.29 0.07
CA VAL A 63 -15.27 5.02 1.29
C VAL A 63 -15.52 4.01 2.41
N LEU A 64 -14.85 4.21 3.55
CA LEU A 64 -15.08 3.45 4.76
C LEU A 64 -15.66 4.36 5.85
N GLY A 65 -16.69 3.87 6.54
CA GLY A 65 -17.24 4.53 7.71
C GLY A 65 -16.64 4.04 9.02
N ARG A 66 -16.95 4.73 10.12
CA ARG A 66 -16.57 4.34 11.49
C ARG A 66 -16.87 2.87 11.79
N ALA A 67 -18.05 2.38 11.40
CA ALA A 67 -18.46 1.00 11.68
C ALA A 67 -17.55 -0.04 11.01
N ASP A 68 -17.01 0.26 9.81
CA ASP A 68 -16.09 -0.62 9.11
C ASP A 68 -14.74 -0.70 9.82
N MET A 69 -14.21 0.46 10.21
CA MET A 69 -12.94 0.56 10.96
C MET A 69 -13.04 0.01 12.39
N GLN A 70 -14.22 0.04 13.00
CA GLN A 70 -14.47 -0.63 14.28
C GLN A 70 -14.54 -2.16 14.13
N ARG A 71 -15.14 -2.65 13.04
CA ARG A 71 -15.17 -4.09 12.72
C ARG A 71 -13.78 -4.63 12.41
N ALA A 72 -12.93 -3.83 11.76
CA ALA A 72 -11.57 -4.22 11.42
C ALA A 72 -10.62 -3.03 11.60
N ALA A 73 -9.90 -3.02 12.74
CA ALA A 73 -8.94 -1.97 13.08
C ALA A 73 -7.76 -1.87 12.09
N SER A 74 -7.48 -2.94 11.34
CA SER A 74 -6.52 -2.98 10.23
C SER A 74 -6.94 -2.16 9.01
N LEU A 75 -8.15 -1.60 9.00
CA LEU A 75 -8.64 -0.68 7.96
C LEU A 75 -8.38 0.79 8.30
N ARG A 76 -7.96 1.09 9.54
CA ARG A 76 -7.73 2.47 10.00
C ARG A 76 -6.55 3.08 9.26
N PRO A 77 -6.67 4.32 8.75
CA PRO A 77 -5.56 4.93 8.04
C PRO A 77 -4.36 5.18 8.95
N VAL A 78 -3.18 5.25 8.33
CA VAL A 78 -1.92 5.61 8.99
C VAL A 78 -1.59 7.05 8.64
N LEU A 79 -1.37 7.86 9.68
CA LEU A 79 -0.85 9.21 9.60
C LEU A 79 0.67 9.14 9.62
N LEU A 80 1.29 9.75 8.63
CA LEU A 80 2.71 10.12 8.60
C LEU A 80 2.77 11.63 8.84
N ARG A 81 3.33 12.05 9.99
CA ARG A 81 3.55 13.47 10.28
C ARG A 81 4.59 14.06 9.33
N ALA A 82 4.47 15.34 9.02
CA ALA A 82 5.49 16.06 8.29
C ALA A 82 6.87 15.88 8.95
N GLY A 83 7.89 15.49 8.17
CA GLY A 83 9.25 15.28 8.64
C GLY A 83 9.56 13.92 9.28
N CYS A 84 8.58 13.02 9.46
CA CYS A 84 8.77 11.76 10.20
C CYS A 84 9.73 10.76 9.52
N LEU A 85 10.04 10.93 8.23
CA LEU A 85 10.97 10.08 7.48
C LEU A 85 12.38 10.69 7.40
N GLY A 86 12.63 11.80 8.11
CA GLY A 86 13.89 12.53 8.06
C GLY A 86 13.95 13.54 6.92
N HIS A 87 14.95 14.42 6.96
CA HIS A 87 15.20 15.47 5.94
C HIS A 87 14.01 16.40 5.65
N GLY A 88 13.05 16.52 6.59
CA GLY A 88 11.83 17.30 6.39
C GLY A 88 10.78 16.62 5.51
N LEU A 89 10.86 15.29 5.35
CA LEU A 89 9.93 14.49 4.56
C LEU A 89 9.02 13.61 5.43
N PRO A 90 7.74 13.40 5.05
CA PRO A 90 7.03 14.13 3.99
C PRO A 90 6.93 15.62 4.31
N VAL A 91 6.75 16.48 3.30
CA VAL A 91 6.71 17.94 3.50
C VAL A 91 5.42 18.44 4.17
N ARG A 92 4.44 17.55 4.33
CA ARG A 92 3.15 17.77 4.98
C ARG A 92 2.65 16.47 5.60
N ASP A 93 1.72 16.59 6.54
CA ASP A 93 1.04 15.43 7.10
C ASP A 93 0.33 14.66 5.99
N MET A 94 0.58 13.36 5.91
CA MET A 94 0.03 12.48 4.88
C MET A 94 -0.75 11.35 5.55
N LEU A 95 -1.94 11.07 5.01
CA LEU A 95 -2.79 9.98 5.49
C LEU A 95 -2.93 8.93 4.39
N VAL A 96 -2.60 7.68 4.68
CA VAL A 96 -2.59 6.57 3.72
C VAL A 96 -3.22 5.31 4.29
N SER A 97 -3.53 4.34 3.42
CA SER A 97 -3.95 3.02 3.91
C SER A 97 -2.80 2.27 4.60
N PRO A 98 -3.08 1.35 5.54
CA PRO A 98 -2.06 0.60 6.26
C PRO A 98 -1.08 -0.19 5.41
N SER A 99 -1.50 -0.69 4.24
CA SER A 99 -0.61 -1.44 3.35
C SER A 99 0.02 -0.56 2.26
N HIS A 100 -0.23 0.75 2.24
CA HIS A 100 0.41 1.65 1.28
C HIS A 100 1.90 1.67 1.55
N ARG A 101 2.72 1.33 0.55
CA ARG A 101 4.16 1.23 0.72
C ARG A 101 4.88 2.52 0.36
N ILE A 102 5.84 2.86 1.21
CA ILE A 102 6.76 3.98 1.07
C ILE A 102 8.12 3.44 0.63
N LEU A 103 8.75 4.13 -0.32
CA LEU A 103 10.10 3.80 -0.76
C LEU A 103 11.10 4.24 0.31
N LEU A 104 11.89 3.27 0.77
CA LEU A 104 13.07 3.49 1.58
C LEU A 104 14.29 3.59 0.68
N MET A 105 15.09 4.62 0.93
CA MET A 105 16.42 4.75 0.36
C MET A 105 17.38 3.75 1.04
N PRO A 106 18.45 3.30 0.36
CA PRO A 106 19.36 2.28 0.88
C PRO A 106 19.98 2.59 2.25
N GLU A 107 20.14 3.87 2.58
CA GLU A 107 20.67 4.35 3.86
C GLU A 107 19.68 4.24 5.03
N HIS A 108 18.40 3.98 4.76
CA HIS A 108 17.39 3.86 5.81
C HIS A 108 17.61 2.57 6.61
N PRO A 109 17.56 2.59 7.96
CA PRO A 109 17.86 1.41 8.79
C PRO A 109 16.99 0.19 8.54
N ALA A 110 15.77 0.40 8.06
CA ALA A 110 14.82 -0.67 7.72
C ALA A 110 14.88 -1.10 6.24
N ALA A 111 15.75 -0.50 5.42
CA ALA A 111 15.88 -0.88 4.02
C ALA A 111 16.59 -2.23 3.87
N LEU A 112 16.23 -2.97 2.82
CA LEU A 112 16.99 -4.13 2.37
C LEU A 112 18.28 -3.67 1.65
N ALA A 113 19.00 -4.60 1.03
CA ALA A 113 20.13 -4.26 0.15
C ALA A 113 19.63 -3.45 -1.07
N GLY A 114 19.70 -2.12 -0.96
CA GLY A 114 19.23 -1.18 -1.98
C GLY A 114 17.88 -0.54 -1.64
N GLU A 115 17.25 0.04 -2.65
CA GLU A 115 15.91 0.62 -2.52
C GLU A 115 14.87 -0.46 -2.21
N SER A 116 13.98 -0.20 -1.27
CA SER A 116 12.96 -1.16 -0.86
C SER A 116 11.66 -0.48 -0.46
N LEU A 117 10.55 -1.21 -0.50
CA LEU A 117 9.22 -0.73 -0.16
C LEU A 117 8.81 -1.26 1.22
N ILE A 118 8.38 -0.37 2.12
CA ILE A 118 7.85 -0.75 3.44
C ILE A 118 6.42 -0.27 3.60
N ALA A 119 5.52 -1.11 4.14
CA ALA A 119 4.14 -0.70 4.38
C ALA A 119 4.04 0.35 5.49
N ALA A 120 3.14 1.32 5.35
CA ALA A 120 2.93 2.39 6.33
C ALA A 120 2.67 1.86 7.75
N ARG A 121 1.94 0.74 7.89
CA ARG A 121 1.70 0.11 9.19
C ARG A 121 2.96 -0.39 9.89
N ASP A 122 3.98 -0.77 9.11
CA ASP A 122 5.24 -1.33 9.63
C ASP A 122 6.21 -0.21 10.04
N LEU A 123 5.87 1.05 9.74
CA LEU A 123 6.55 2.25 10.21
C LEU A 123 5.94 2.85 11.49
N ILE A 124 4.84 2.30 12.01
CA ILE A 124 4.15 2.86 13.17
C ILE A 124 5.07 2.86 14.40
N ASP A 125 5.32 4.05 14.93
CA ASP A 125 6.11 4.29 16.15
C ASP A 125 5.26 4.88 17.31
N HIS A 126 3.97 5.14 17.04
CA HIS A 126 3.01 5.77 17.95
C HIS A 126 3.38 7.20 18.40
N ARG A 127 4.26 7.88 17.65
CA ARG A 127 4.69 9.26 17.92
C ARG A 127 4.52 10.15 16.70
N GLU A 128 5.20 9.82 15.62
CA GLU A 128 5.18 10.58 14.36
C GLU A 128 4.46 9.80 13.25
N VAL A 129 4.46 8.46 13.35
CA VAL A 129 3.71 7.57 12.48
C VAL A 129 2.72 6.75 13.32
N MET A 130 1.43 6.89 13.03
CA MET A 130 0.39 6.28 13.86
C MET A 130 -0.89 5.94 13.10
N ALA A 131 -1.56 4.85 13.47
CA ALA A 131 -2.92 4.59 13.03
C ALA A 131 -3.89 5.59 13.71
N VAL A 132 -4.81 6.17 12.95
CA VAL A 132 -5.75 7.18 13.46
C VAL A 132 -7.20 6.71 13.38
N ASP A 133 -7.98 7.06 14.39
CA ASP A 133 -9.42 6.87 14.38
C ASP A 133 -10.10 8.02 13.65
N THR A 134 -10.86 7.70 12.60
CA THR A 134 -11.66 8.68 11.86
C THR A 134 -13.13 8.23 11.78
N VAL A 135 -14.03 9.19 11.59
CA VAL A 135 -15.45 8.92 11.33
C VAL A 135 -15.67 8.37 9.92
N ARG A 136 -14.79 8.74 8.99
CA ARG A 136 -14.86 8.38 7.57
C ARG A 136 -13.48 8.56 6.93
N VAL A 137 -13.12 7.64 6.05
CA VAL A 137 -11.95 7.77 5.17
C VAL A 137 -12.37 7.48 3.74
N ASN A 138 -11.90 8.30 2.80
CA ASN A 138 -12.01 8.03 1.37
C ASN A 138 -10.65 7.55 0.89
N TYR A 139 -10.58 6.31 0.43
CA TYR A 139 -9.37 5.72 -0.11
C TYR A 139 -9.39 5.81 -1.63
N ILE A 140 -8.31 6.31 -2.23
CA ILE A 140 -8.16 6.50 -3.67
C ILE A 140 -7.00 5.67 -4.18
N HIS A 141 -7.23 4.93 -5.25
CA HIS A 141 -6.27 4.08 -5.93
C HIS A 141 -5.98 4.65 -7.31
N ILE A 142 -4.70 4.79 -7.66
CA ILE A 142 -4.27 5.08 -9.02
C ILE A 142 -3.44 3.90 -9.51
N MET A 143 -3.76 3.38 -10.69
CA MET A 143 -3.07 2.26 -11.31
C MET A 143 -2.55 2.67 -12.67
N PHE A 144 -1.39 2.13 -13.04
CA PHE A 144 -0.74 2.30 -14.33
C PHE A 144 -0.69 0.94 -15.04
N GLU A 145 -0.32 0.94 -16.33
CA GLU A 145 -0.15 -0.30 -17.09
C GLU A 145 0.87 -1.24 -16.45
N HIS A 146 1.96 -0.68 -15.94
CA HIS A 146 2.92 -1.37 -15.08
C HIS A 146 2.99 -0.70 -13.72
N HIS A 147 3.24 -1.46 -12.66
CA HIS A 147 3.36 -0.91 -11.31
C HIS A 147 4.42 0.21 -11.25
N GLN A 148 4.06 1.37 -10.71
CA GLN A 148 4.94 2.55 -10.64
C GLN A 148 5.21 2.96 -9.20
N ILE A 149 6.36 3.60 -9.00
CA ILE A 149 6.62 4.42 -7.82
C ILE A 149 6.40 5.88 -8.23
N VAL A 150 5.49 6.55 -7.52
CA VAL A 150 5.07 7.93 -7.79
C VAL A 150 5.55 8.85 -6.68
N MET A 151 5.72 10.13 -6.99
CA MET A 151 6.05 11.14 -5.98
C MET A 151 4.76 11.73 -5.41
N SER A 152 4.52 11.49 -4.12
CA SER A 152 3.36 11.97 -3.37
C SER A 152 3.82 12.74 -2.13
N ASP A 153 3.36 13.97 -1.93
CA ASP A 153 3.75 14.82 -0.79
C ASP A 153 5.28 14.87 -0.56
N SER A 154 6.02 14.93 -1.69
CA SER A 154 7.48 14.93 -1.77
C SER A 154 8.21 13.66 -1.32
N ILE A 155 7.49 12.55 -1.14
CA ILE A 155 8.07 11.22 -0.91
C ILE A 155 7.72 10.27 -2.06
N TRP A 156 8.52 9.23 -2.23
CA TRP A 156 8.26 8.19 -3.22
C TRP A 156 7.39 7.10 -2.60
N THR A 157 6.24 6.82 -3.19
CA THR A 157 5.32 5.76 -2.74
C THR A 157 4.82 4.93 -3.91
N GLU A 158 4.28 3.76 -3.62
CA GLU A 158 3.77 2.86 -4.64
C GLU A 158 2.43 3.34 -5.23
N SER A 159 2.20 3.05 -6.51
CA SER A 159 0.86 3.08 -7.10
C SER A 159 0.08 1.84 -6.67
N PHE A 160 -1.22 1.80 -6.96
CA PHE A 160 -1.99 0.56 -6.81
C PHE A 160 -1.37 -0.55 -7.67
N HIS A 161 -1.31 -1.73 -7.08
CA HIS A 161 -0.69 -2.92 -7.65
C HIS A 161 -1.67 -4.10 -7.55
N ALA A 162 -2.15 -4.57 -8.70
CA ALA A 162 -3.23 -5.53 -8.82
C ALA A 162 -2.80 -6.99 -8.57
N GLU A 163 -2.20 -7.29 -7.41
CA GLU A 163 -1.92 -8.67 -7.02
C GLU A 163 -3.22 -9.45 -6.73
N THR A 164 -3.20 -10.79 -6.82
CA THR A 164 -4.35 -11.67 -6.53
C THR A 164 -5.03 -11.36 -5.20
N LYS A 165 -4.24 -11.10 -4.15
CA LYS A 165 -4.76 -10.76 -2.81
C LYS A 165 -5.42 -9.37 -2.81
N THR A 166 -4.82 -8.42 -3.52
CA THR A 166 -5.35 -7.07 -3.70
C THR A 166 -6.70 -7.10 -4.40
N LEU A 167 -6.80 -7.79 -5.55
CA LEU A 167 -8.05 -7.90 -6.31
C LEU A 167 -9.19 -8.55 -5.50
N ARG A 168 -8.89 -9.51 -4.62
CA ARG A 168 -9.88 -10.13 -3.73
C ARG A 168 -10.40 -9.19 -2.63
N GLY A 169 -9.61 -8.18 -2.24
CA GLY A 169 -9.99 -7.21 -1.20
C GLY A 169 -10.86 -6.05 -1.71
N MET A 170 -11.00 -5.90 -3.03
CA MET A 170 -11.79 -4.84 -3.67
C MET A 170 -13.28 -5.15 -3.65
N ASP A 171 -14.10 -4.11 -3.79
CA ASP A 171 -15.52 -4.34 -4.02
C ASP A 171 -15.77 -4.96 -5.40
N ALA A 172 -16.92 -5.63 -5.55
CA ALA A 172 -17.22 -6.37 -6.76
C ALA A 172 -17.37 -5.48 -8.01
N ALA A 173 -17.71 -4.20 -7.85
CA ALA A 173 -17.86 -3.28 -8.98
C ALA A 173 -16.49 -2.81 -9.49
N GLN A 174 -15.63 -2.34 -8.58
CA GLN A 174 -14.24 -1.97 -8.86
C GLN A 174 -13.46 -3.14 -9.47
N ARG A 175 -13.59 -4.33 -8.88
CA ARG A 175 -12.91 -5.52 -9.40
C ARG A 175 -13.36 -5.83 -10.82
N ARG A 176 -14.67 -5.77 -11.12
CA ARG A 176 -15.16 -5.98 -12.50
C ARG A 176 -14.66 -4.93 -13.47
N GLU A 177 -14.58 -3.67 -13.05
CA GLU A 177 -14.05 -2.60 -13.89
C GLU A 177 -12.57 -2.82 -14.22
N ILE A 178 -11.74 -3.12 -13.22
CA ILE A 178 -10.32 -3.45 -13.44
C ILE A 178 -10.17 -4.64 -14.38
N LEU A 179 -10.91 -5.73 -14.15
CA LEU A 179 -10.84 -6.92 -15.02
C LEU A 179 -11.35 -6.64 -16.44
N SER A 180 -12.26 -5.68 -16.62
CA SER A 180 -12.69 -5.24 -17.95
C SER A 180 -11.63 -4.39 -18.67
N LEU A 181 -10.82 -3.64 -17.94
CA LEU A 181 -9.75 -2.81 -18.49
C LEU A 181 -8.46 -3.60 -18.73
N PHE A 182 -8.20 -4.61 -17.89
CA PHE A 182 -7.04 -5.48 -17.91
C PHE A 182 -7.49 -6.96 -17.82
N PRO A 183 -8.04 -7.53 -18.90
CA PRO A 183 -8.54 -8.91 -18.92
C PRO A 183 -7.50 -9.96 -18.53
N GLU A 184 -6.21 -9.69 -18.77
CA GLU A 184 -5.10 -10.54 -18.36
C GLU A 184 -5.09 -10.80 -16.85
N LEU A 185 -5.57 -9.86 -16.02
CA LEU A 185 -5.67 -10.00 -14.57
C LEU A 185 -6.75 -11.01 -14.14
N GLU A 186 -7.55 -11.58 -15.04
CA GLU A 186 -8.43 -12.72 -14.72
C GLU A 186 -7.62 -14.00 -14.48
N THR A 187 -6.44 -14.10 -15.08
CA THR A 187 -5.57 -15.28 -15.02
C THR A 187 -4.49 -15.15 -13.94
N GLU A 188 -4.02 -16.28 -13.41
CA GLU A 188 -2.88 -16.28 -12.47
C GLU A 188 -1.59 -15.77 -13.12
N GLU A 189 -1.38 -16.05 -14.42
CA GLU A 189 -0.22 -15.57 -15.18
C GLU A 189 -0.25 -14.05 -15.37
N GLY A 190 -1.37 -13.47 -15.80
CA GLY A 190 -1.47 -12.02 -15.95
C GLY A 190 -1.43 -11.30 -14.60
N GLN A 191 -2.00 -11.89 -13.55
CA GLN A 191 -1.80 -11.41 -12.18
C GLN A 191 -0.32 -11.46 -11.79
N SER A 192 0.42 -12.52 -12.11
CA SER A 192 1.85 -12.68 -11.81
C SER A 192 2.75 -11.72 -12.59
N ALA A 193 2.44 -11.50 -13.87
CA ALA A 193 3.12 -10.51 -14.72
C ALA A 193 2.93 -9.09 -14.19
N GLN A 194 1.70 -8.78 -13.73
CA GLN A 194 1.45 -7.53 -13.03
C GLN A 194 2.04 -7.54 -11.62
N ALA A 195 2.19 -8.69 -10.95
CA ALA A 195 2.60 -8.87 -9.54
C ALA A 195 4.07 -8.54 -9.22
N THR A 196 4.88 -8.12 -10.18
CA THR A 196 6.25 -7.72 -9.86
C THR A 196 6.23 -6.32 -9.25
N ALA A 197 6.46 -6.23 -7.93
CA ALA A 197 6.64 -4.96 -7.26
C ALA A 197 7.84 -4.21 -7.88
N ALA A 198 7.75 -2.88 -8.02
CA ALA A 198 8.82 -2.08 -8.64
C ALA A 198 10.14 -2.14 -7.84
N ARG A 199 10.07 -2.50 -6.55
CA ARG A 199 11.21 -2.74 -5.66
C ARG A 199 10.92 -3.91 -4.71
N PRO A 200 11.95 -4.54 -4.13
CA PRO A 200 11.80 -5.50 -3.05
C PRO A 200 10.98 -4.93 -1.89
N ILE A 201 10.13 -5.77 -1.29
CA ILE A 201 9.28 -5.38 -0.17
C ILE A 201 9.94 -5.85 1.13
N VAL A 202 10.05 -4.94 2.10
CA VAL A 202 10.43 -5.26 3.48
C VAL A 202 9.29 -6.03 4.13
N ASP A 203 9.56 -7.26 4.60
CA ASP A 203 8.61 -8.03 5.41
C ASP A 203 9.05 -7.99 6.88
N TYR A 204 8.56 -6.97 7.59
CA TYR A 204 8.93 -6.70 8.98
C TYR A 204 8.55 -7.86 9.93
N ALA A 205 7.56 -8.69 9.57
CA ALA A 205 7.14 -9.85 10.38
C ALA A 205 8.10 -11.04 10.24
N SER A 206 8.76 -11.20 9.09
CA SER A 206 9.80 -12.21 8.89
C SER A 206 11.18 -11.77 9.37
N ASP A 207 11.51 -10.47 9.24
CA ASP A 207 12.87 -9.98 9.51
C ASP A 207 13.20 -9.90 11.01
N ILE A 208 12.20 -9.75 11.89
CA ILE A 208 12.36 -9.90 13.35
C ILE A 208 12.80 -11.33 13.73
N ARG A 209 12.38 -12.37 12.98
CA ARG A 209 12.80 -13.75 13.28
C ARG A 209 14.29 -13.95 13.01
N THR A 210 14.85 -13.28 12.00
CA THR A 210 16.25 -13.41 11.62
C THR A 210 17.16 -12.69 12.61
N ASP A 211 16.79 -11.48 13.03
CA ASP A 211 17.55 -10.68 14.02
C ASP A 211 17.49 -11.29 15.43
N ARG A 212 16.37 -11.92 15.81
CA ARG A 212 16.25 -12.64 17.10
C ARG A 212 16.97 -14.00 17.11
N MET A 213 17.17 -14.63 15.95
CA MET A 213 17.92 -15.89 15.84
C MET A 213 19.45 -15.65 15.86
N MET A 214 19.92 -14.50 15.36
CA MET A 214 21.33 -14.11 15.40
C MET A 214 21.79 -13.56 16.77
N ARG A 215 20.88 -13.06 17.62
CA ARG A 215 21.20 -12.59 18.98
C ARG A 215 21.28 -13.68 20.05
N ASN A 216 21.04 -14.95 19.70
CA ASN A 216 21.14 -16.11 20.61
C ASN A 216 22.38 -17.00 20.32
N ILE A 217 23.35 -16.52 19.54
CA ILE A 217 24.59 -17.27 19.21
C ILE A 217 25.85 -16.56 19.75
N ILE A 218 25.72 -15.59 20.65
CA ILE A 218 26.86 -15.00 21.38
C ILE A 218 26.58 -15.00 22.87
#